data_AF-A0A950Z834-F1
#
_entry.id   AF-A0A950Z834-F1
#
_cell.length_a   1.000
_cell.length_b   1.000
_cell.length_c   1.000
_cell.angle_alpha   90.00
_cell.angle_beta   90.00
_cell.angle_gamma   90.00
#
_symmetry.space_group_name_H-M   'P 1'
#
loop_
_entity.id
_entity.type
_entity.pdbx_description
1 polymer ?
#
loop_
_entity_poly.entity_id
_entity_poly.type
_entity_poly.pdbx_seq_one_letter_code
_entity_poly.pdbx_strand_id
1 'polypeptide(L)'
;MSNVFYAENWEDATNFVPDTYINIERIYKKWLQACDLYPMWRGQTGFFRYNDYYSSLAVMRGCLAACKTAVALMSDTAQRAQHLQSL
;
A
#
# COMPACT_ATOMS: atom_id res chain seq x y z
N MET A 1 -16.91 4.13 -17.02
CA MET A 1 -16.20 2.88 -16.67
C MET A 1 -15.47 3.13 -15.36
N SER A 2 -15.47 2.16 -14.45
CA SER A 2 -14.87 2.29 -13.12
C SER A 2 -13.48 1.67 -13.13
N ASN A 3 -12.47 2.39 -12.64
CA ASN A 3 -11.13 1.85 -12.44
C ASN A 3 -11.08 1.05 -11.14
N VAL A 4 -10.41 -0.09 -11.16
CA VAL A 4 -10.30 -1.05 -10.06
C VAL A 4 -8.84 -1.21 -9.71
N PHE A 5 -8.53 -0.97 -8.45
CA PHE A 5 -7.19 -1.03 -7.90
C PHE A 5 -7.13 -1.99 -6.71
N TYR A 6 -6.03 -2.72 -6.62
CA TYR A 6 -5.71 -3.61 -5.51
C TYR A 6 -4.64 -2.95 -4.63
N ALA A 7 -4.85 -2.93 -3.32
CA ALA A 7 -3.88 -2.43 -2.36
C ALA A 7 -2.82 -3.47 -2.03
N GLU A 8 -1.61 -3.02 -1.70
CA GLU A 8 -0.52 -3.91 -1.33
C GLU A 8 -0.77 -4.61 0.02
N ASN A 9 -0.95 -5.93 -0.02
CA ASN A 9 -0.99 -6.79 1.16
C ASN A 9 0.33 -7.57 1.28
N TRP A 10 0.77 -7.81 2.51
CA TRP A 10 1.99 -8.58 2.79
C TRP A 10 1.92 -10.03 2.29
N GLU A 11 0.72 -10.60 2.22
CA GLU A 11 0.47 -11.96 1.72
C GLU A 11 0.63 -12.06 0.19
N ASP A 12 0.54 -10.94 -0.51
CA ASP A 12 0.56 -10.87 -1.98
C ASP A 12 1.96 -10.56 -2.55
N ALA A 13 3.01 -10.64 -1.73
CA ALA A 13 4.36 -10.17 -2.06
C ALA A 13 4.95 -10.72 -3.38
N THR A 14 4.52 -11.89 -3.84
CA THR A 14 4.99 -12.51 -5.09
C THR A 14 4.24 -12.05 -6.33
N ASN A 15 2.99 -11.61 -6.19
CA ASN A 15 2.09 -11.33 -7.31
C ASN A 15 1.69 -9.84 -7.41
N PHE A 16 2.04 -9.05 -6.41
CA PHE A 16 1.75 -7.61 -6.40
C PHE A 16 2.76 -6.84 -7.26
N VAL A 17 2.25 -6.18 -8.31
CA VAL A 17 3.06 -5.32 -9.20
C VAL A 17 2.57 -3.88 -9.06
N PRO A 18 3.29 -3.02 -8.31
CA PRO A 18 2.88 -1.64 -8.10
C PRO A 18 2.98 -0.84 -9.41
N ASP A 19 1.87 -0.21 -9.82
CA ASP A 19 1.83 0.70 -10.98
C ASP A 19 1.36 2.11 -10.64
N THR A 20 0.79 2.29 -9.45
CA THR A 20 0.21 3.55 -9.01
C THR A 20 0.66 3.84 -7.57
N TYR A 21 1.11 5.06 -7.30
CA TYR A 21 1.52 5.51 -5.97
C TYR A 21 0.66 6.67 -5.51
N ILE A 22 0.17 6.62 -4.27
CA ILE A 22 -0.64 7.68 -3.68
C ILE A 22 0.08 8.23 -2.46
N ASN A 23 0.44 9.52 -2.48
CA ASN A 23 0.98 10.22 -1.31
C ASN A 23 -0.08 10.27 -0.21
N ILE A 24 0.27 9.76 0.98
CA ILE A 24 -0.61 9.69 2.14
C ILE A 24 -0.15 10.55 3.32
N GLU A 25 0.85 11.43 3.15
CA GLU A 25 1.47 12.20 4.23
C GLU A 25 0.43 12.91 5.12
N ARG A 26 -0.60 13.48 4.50
CA ARG A 26 -1.68 14.21 5.19
C ARG A 26 -2.54 13.35 6.11
N ILE A 27 -2.66 12.05 5.83
CA ILE A 27 -3.55 11.14 6.56
C ILE A 27 -2.80 10.04 7.32
N TYR A 28 -1.50 9.88 7.06
CA TYR A 28 -0.70 8.76 7.55
C TYR A 28 -0.76 8.61 9.07
N LYS A 29 -0.59 9.71 9.81
CA LYS A 29 -0.66 9.68 11.29
C LYS A 29 -2.03 9.25 11.81
N LYS A 30 -3.11 9.75 11.18
CA LYS A 30 -4.49 9.39 11.56
C LYS A 30 -4.77 7.91 11.28
N TRP A 31 -4.25 7.39 10.17
CA TRP A 31 -4.36 5.99 9.82
C TRP A 31 -3.61 5.10 10.82
N LEU A 32 -2.36 5.43 11.19
CA LEU A 32 -1.61 4.70 12.22
C LEU A 32 -2.34 4.69 13.58
N GLN A 33 -2.94 5.81 13.97
CA GLN A 33 -3.75 5.88 15.20
C GLN A 33 -4.99 4.98 15.15
N ALA A 34 -5.65 4.87 13.99
CA ALA A 34 -6.77 3.96 13.82
C ALA A 34 -6.33 2.49 13.88
N CYS A 35 -5.20 2.17 13.25
CA CYS A 35 -4.57 0.85 13.30
C CYS A 35 -4.24 0.41 14.73
N ASP A 36 -3.71 1.31 15.56
CA ASP A 36 -3.33 1.04 16.96
C ASP A 36 -4.50 0.58 17.84
N LEU A 37 -5.76 0.78 17.43
CA LEU A 37 -6.94 0.27 18.14
C LEU A 37 -7.06 -1.27 18.07
N TYR A 38 -6.43 -1.91 17.10
CA TYR A 38 -6.53 -3.34 16.87
C TYR A 38 -5.34 -4.11 17.50
N PRO A 39 -5.58 -5.20 18.28
CA PRO A 39 -4.52 -5.97 18.94
C PRO A 39 -3.37 -6.43 18.02
N MET A 40 -3.69 -6.76 16.76
CA MET A 40 -2.70 -7.21 15.77
C MET A 40 -1.65 -6.14 15.46
N TRP A 41 -2.03 -4.87 15.43
CA TRP A 41 -1.13 -3.74 15.19
C TRP A 41 -0.24 -3.43 16.39
N ARG A 42 -0.68 -3.81 17.59
CA ARG A 42 0.10 -3.72 18.84
C ARG A 42 0.98 -4.94 19.12
N GLY A 43 1.08 -5.87 18.16
CA GLY A 43 1.88 -7.10 18.31
C GLY A 43 1.27 -8.14 19.26
N GLN A 44 -0.03 -8.06 19.55
CA GLN A 44 -0.69 -8.94 20.53
C GLN A 44 -1.27 -10.22 19.92
N THR A 45 -1.20 -10.41 18.59
CA THR A 45 -1.88 -11.52 17.88
C THR A 45 -0.94 -12.54 17.25
N GLY A 46 0.37 -12.49 17.50
CA GLY A 46 1.31 -13.55 17.05
C GLY A 46 2.57 -13.05 16.34
N PHE A 47 2.98 -13.78 15.30
CA PHE A 47 4.30 -13.70 14.65
C PHE A 47 4.52 -12.45 13.77
N PHE A 48 3.48 -11.94 13.12
CA PHE A 48 3.63 -10.89 12.13
C PHE A 48 3.63 -9.49 12.76
N ARG A 49 4.68 -8.71 12.48
CA ARG A 49 4.88 -7.36 13.01
C ARG A 49 4.16 -6.32 12.15
N TYR A 50 2.82 -6.26 12.24
CA TYR A 50 1.97 -5.41 11.38
C TYR A 50 2.41 -3.95 11.33
N ASN A 51 2.60 -3.32 12.49
CA ASN A 51 2.99 -1.91 12.54
C ASN A 51 4.36 -1.69 11.89
N ASP A 52 5.36 -2.52 12.21
CA ASP A 52 6.69 -2.39 11.62
C ASP A 52 6.68 -2.60 10.10
N TYR A 53 5.93 -3.60 9.63
CA TYR A 53 5.81 -3.90 8.21
C TYR A 53 5.17 -2.73 7.45
N TYR A 54 3.95 -2.34 7.82
CA TYR A 54 3.21 -1.35 7.04
C TYR A 54 3.73 0.08 7.23
N SER A 55 4.30 0.42 8.39
CA SER A 55 4.95 1.73 8.56
C SER A 55 6.20 1.85 7.69
N SER A 56 7.04 0.81 7.66
CA SER A 56 8.23 0.74 6.80
C SER A 56 7.84 0.72 5.32
N LEU A 57 6.79 -0.03 4.95
CA LEU A 57 6.28 -0.09 3.60
C LEU A 57 5.83 1.29 3.12
N ALA A 58 5.09 2.04 3.95
CA ALA A 58 4.64 3.38 3.59
C ALA A 58 5.82 4.34 3.30
N VAL A 59 6.91 4.24 4.06
CA VAL A 59 8.13 5.02 3.82
C VAL A 59 8.82 4.57 2.53
N MET A 60 9.01 3.27 2.33
CA MET A 60 9.65 2.73 1.12
C MET A 60 8.90 3.15 -0.14
N ARG A 61 7.56 3.02 -0.14
CA ARG A 61 6.71 3.49 -1.26
C ARG A 61 6.76 5.00 -1.40
N GLY A 62 6.87 5.74 -0.30
CA GLY A 62 7.14 7.18 -0.32
C GLY A 62 8.41 7.53 -1.09
N CYS A 63 9.52 6.84 -0.80
CA CYS A 63 10.80 7.04 -1.49
C CYS A 63 10.67 6.82 -3.01
N LEU A 64 10.00 5.74 -3.44
CA LEU A 64 9.76 5.47 -4.86
C LEU A 64 8.85 6.50 -5.53
N ALA A 65 7.95 7.13 -4.75
CA ALA A 65 7.02 8.16 -5.19
C ALA A 65 7.52 9.60 -4.98
N ALA A 66 8.79 9.79 -4.59
CA ALA A 66 9.38 11.10 -4.26
C ALA A 66 8.59 11.91 -3.20
N CYS A 67 8.02 11.23 -2.20
CA CYS A 67 7.35 11.86 -1.05
C CYS A 67 7.69 11.13 0.27
N LYS A 68 7.23 11.64 1.42
CA LYS A 68 7.59 11.04 2.71
C LYS A 68 6.95 9.68 2.94
N THR A 69 5.66 9.56 2.62
CA THR A 69 4.91 8.31 2.76
C THR A 69 3.90 8.17 1.62
N ALA A 70 3.82 6.98 1.06
CA ALA A 70 2.85 6.62 0.04
C ALA A 70 2.31 5.21 0.26
N VAL A 71 1.16 4.90 -0.35
CA VAL A 71 0.76 3.52 -0.64
C VAL A 71 0.97 3.22 -2.11
N ALA A 72 1.22 1.96 -2.43
CA ALA A 72 1.16 1.48 -3.80
C ALA A 72 -0.15 0.76 -4.06
N LEU A 73 -0.63 0.88 -5.29
CA LEU A 73 -1.76 0.16 -5.85
C LEU A 73 -1.31 -0.57 -7.13
N MET A 74 -2.00 -1.67 -7.41
CA MET A 74 -1.92 -2.39 -8.67
C MET A 74 -3.25 -2.24 -9.41
N SER A 75 -3.22 -1.76 -10.64
CA SER A 75 -4.40 -1.69 -11.49
C SER A 75 -4.80 -3.09 -11.96
N ASP A 76 -6.09 -3.30 -12.18
CA ASP A 76 -6.56 -4.55 -12.78
C ASP A 76 -5.86 -4.84 -14.12
N THR A 77 -5.66 -6.12 -14.41
CA THR A 77 -4.94 -6.57 -15.61
C THR A 77 -5.57 -6.04 -16.89
N ALA A 78 -6.90 -5.94 -16.97
CA ALA A 78 -7.57 -5.38 -18.14
C ALA A 78 -7.24 -3.90 -18.34
N GLN A 79 -7.10 -3.13 -17.25
CA GLN A 79 -6.71 -1.72 -17.31
C GLN A 79 -5.25 -1.55 -17.71
N ARG A 80 -4.34 -2.38 -17.18
CA ARG A 80 -2.91 -2.35 -17.57
C ARG A 80 -2.70 -2.66 -19.05
N ALA A 81 -3.44 -3.63 -19.59
CA ALA A 81 -3.37 -3.96 -21.02
C ALA A 81 -3.81 -2.79 -21.91
N GLN A 82 -4.82 -2.01 -21.48
CA GLN A 82 -5.27 -0.82 -22.21
C GLN A 82 -4.18 0.27 -22.27
N HIS A 83 -3.49 0.52 -21.16
CA HIS A 83 -2.40 1.51 -21.14
C HIS A 83 -1.24 1.15 -22.07
N LEU A 84 -0.93 -0.15 -22.23
CA LEU A 84 0.11 -0.62 -23.16
C LEU A 84 -0.26 -0.43 -24.64
N GLN A 85 -1.56 -0.41 -24.97
CA GLN A 85 -2.03 -0.17 -26.33
C GLN A 85 -2.10 1.33 -26.69
N SER A 86 -2.07 2.21 -25.69
CA SER A 86 -2.22 3.66 -25.86
C SER A 86 -0.90 4.46 -25.82
N LEU A 87 0.25 3.81 -25.99
CA LEU A 87 1.57 4.45 -26.11
C LEU A 87 2.04 4.47 -27.57
#